data_AF-A0A257RIS8-F1
#
_entry.id   AF-A0A257RIS8-F1
#
_cell.length_a   1.000
_cell.length_b   1.000
_cell.length_c   1.000
_cell.angle_alpha   90.00
_cell.angle_beta   90.00
_cell.angle_gamma   90.00
#
_symmetry.space_group_name_H-M   'P 1'
#
loop_
_entity.id
_entity.type
_entity.pdbx_description
1 polymer ?
#
loop_
_entity_poly.entity_id
_entity_poly.type
_entity_poly.pdbx_seq_one_letter_code
_entity_poly.pdbx_strand_id
1 'polypeptide(L)'
;MSDETATGPTPEDEALAREAAYLRDTPVETILAHHLFVLLQVAALRLAEEPPRLEAAQLVIDTVTAMVGAGGERLGEHADLYRQALAELHQAYVRAASRPA
;
A
#
# COMPACT_ATOMS: atom_id res chain seq x y z
N MET A 1 -2.25 -12.29 52.97
CA MET A 1 -2.49 -13.06 51.72
C MET A 1 -2.67 -12.04 50.63
N SER A 2 -1.63 -11.89 49.82
CA SER A 2 -1.56 -11.00 48.68
C SER A 2 -2.68 -11.36 47.69
N ASP A 3 -3.46 -10.36 47.26
CA ASP A 3 -4.21 -10.46 46.01
C ASP A 3 -3.48 -9.57 45.01
N GLU A 4 -2.55 -10.22 44.31
CA GLU A 4 -1.69 -9.66 43.28
C GLU A 4 -2.45 -9.78 41.95
N THR A 5 -2.77 -8.63 41.36
CA THR A 5 -2.99 -8.43 39.91
C THR A 5 -4.16 -9.18 39.24
N ALA A 6 -5.35 -8.56 39.25
CA ALA A 6 -6.37 -8.81 38.22
C ALA A 6 -6.82 -7.47 37.61
N THR A 7 -5.89 -6.74 36.99
CA THR A 7 -6.24 -5.66 36.07
C THR A 7 -6.74 -6.32 34.79
N GLY A 8 -8.04 -6.18 34.49
CA GLY A 8 -8.64 -6.62 33.23
C GLY A 8 -8.01 -5.93 32.01
N PRO A 9 -8.36 -6.36 30.78
CA PRO A 9 -7.80 -5.78 29.57
C PRO A 9 -8.03 -4.27 29.54
N THR A 10 -6.98 -3.53 29.19
CA THR A 10 -7.04 -2.08 29.02
C THR A 10 -7.78 -1.72 27.73
N PRO A 11 -8.24 -0.46 27.57
CA PRO A 11 -8.81 -0.01 26.30
C PRO A 11 -7.86 -0.16 25.10
N GLU A 12 -6.54 -0.10 25.35
CA GLU A 12 -5.51 -0.34 24.33
C GLU A 12 -5.47 -1.81 23.92
N ASP A 13 -5.55 -2.74 24.89
CA ASP A 13 -5.64 -4.18 24.61
C ASP A 13 -6.90 -4.52 23.80
N GLU A 14 -8.03 -3.89 24.11
CA GLU A 14 -9.28 -4.05 23.36
C GLU A 14 -9.19 -3.48 21.94
N ALA A 15 -8.45 -2.38 21.74
CA ALA A 15 -8.21 -1.83 20.42
C ALA A 15 -7.33 -2.76 19.57
N LEU A 16 -6.24 -3.27 20.13
CA LEU A 16 -5.38 -4.26 19.46
C LEU A 16 -6.14 -5.54 19.12
N ALA A 17 -6.98 -6.03 20.03
CA ALA A 17 -7.79 -7.23 19.78
C ALA A 17 -8.77 -7.03 18.62
N ARG A 18 -9.41 -5.85 18.53
CA ARG A 18 -10.30 -5.50 17.42
C ARG A 18 -9.56 -5.40 16.08
N GLU A 19 -8.40 -4.76 16.06
CA GLU A 19 -7.58 -4.68 14.84
C GLU A 19 -7.11 -6.07 14.38
N ALA A 20 -6.64 -6.90 15.32
CA ALA A 20 -6.23 -8.26 15.00
C ALA A 20 -7.40 -9.12 14.49
N ALA A 21 -8.62 -8.91 15.01
CA ALA A 21 -9.81 -9.58 14.49
C ALA A 21 -10.11 -9.11 13.06
N TYR A 22 -10.11 -7.79 12.81
CA TYR A 22 -10.30 -7.22 11.47
C TYR A 22 -9.30 -7.81 10.45
N LEU A 23 -8.01 -7.86 10.78
CA LEU A 23 -6.98 -8.38 9.88
C LEU A 23 -7.10 -9.88 9.63
N ARG A 24 -7.66 -10.66 10.58
CA ARG A 24 -7.90 -12.10 10.41
C ARG A 24 -9.15 -12.41 9.60
N ASP A 25 -10.20 -11.61 9.79
CA ASP A 25 -11.50 -11.83 9.18
C ASP A 25 -11.58 -11.27 7.76
N THR A 26 -10.73 -10.30 7.42
CA THR A 26 -10.67 -9.72 6.07
C THR A 26 -9.86 -10.62 5.13
N PRO A 27 -10.39 -10.96 3.94
CA PRO A 27 -9.61 -11.68 2.94
C PRO A 27 -8.29 -10.97 2.62
N VAL A 28 -7.20 -11.75 2.56
CA VAL A 28 -5.85 -11.19 2.37
C VAL A 28 -5.73 -10.43 1.05
N GLU A 29 -6.45 -10.88 0.03
CA GLU A 29 -6.52 -10.24 -1.28
C GLU A 29 -7.13 -8.84 -1.18
N THR A 30 -8.16 -8.64 -0.35
CA THR A 30 -8.79 -7.34 -0.12
C THR A 30 -7.85 -6.37 0.60
N ILE A 31 -7.11 -6.86 1.60
CA ILE A 31 -6.10 -6.06 2.32
C ILE A 31 -5.01 -5.61 1.34
N LEU A 32 -4.44 -6.56 0.58
CA LEU A 32 -3.41 -6.28 -0.40
C LEU A 32 -3.91 -5.33 -1.48
N ALA A 33 -5.15 -5.52 -1.96
CA ALA A 33 -5.75 -4.68 -2.98
C ALA A 33 -5.85 -3.22 -2.55
N HIS A 34 -6.33 -2.99 -1.32
CA HIS A 34 -6.39 -1.65 -0.75
C HIS A 34 -4.98 -1.03 -0.65
N HIS A 35 -4.00 -1.75 -0.11
CA HIS A 35 -2.65 -1.20 0.03
C HIS A 35 -1.97 -0.91 -1.31
N LEU A 36 -2.08 -1.81 -2.29
CA LEU A 36 -1.57 -1.57 -3.65
C LEU A 36 -2.20 -0.34 -4.28
N PHE A 37 -3.52 -0.18 -4.15
CA PHE A 37 -4.23 0.99 -4.66
C PHE A 37 -3.76 2.29 -3.99
N VAL A 38 -3.55 2.29 -2.67
CA VAL A 38 -3.01 3.46 -1.95
C VAL A 38 -1.59 3.77 -2.42
N LEU A 39 -0.71 2.78 -2.58
CA LEU A 39 0.66 2.99 -3.04
C LEU A 39 0.69 3.58 -4.46
N LEU A 40 -0.15 3.08 -5.38
CA LEU A 40 -0.29 3.64 -6.72
C LEU A 40 -0.68 5.13 -6.69
N GLN A 41 -1.63 5.50 -5.82
CA GLN A 41 -2.00 6.91 -5.62
C GLN A 41 -0.86 7.75 -5.06
N VAL A 42 -0.07 7.21 -4.11
CA VAL A 42 1.11 7.91 -3.57
C VAL A 42 2.08 8.23 -4.70
N ALA A 43 2.40 7.27 -5.58
CA ALA A 43 3.27 7.51 -6.73
C ALA A 43 2.70 8.60 -7.66
N ALA A 44 1.41 8.53 -7.99
CA ALA A 44 0.74 9.53 -8.82
C ALA A 44 0.83 10.94 -8.21
N LEU A 45 0.57 11.06 -6.91
CA LEU A 45 0.66 12.34 -6.19
C LEU A 45 2.08 12.90 -6.20
N ARG A 46 3.11 12.06 -5.98
CA ARG A 46 4.51 12.50 -6.02
C ARG A 46 4.92 13.02 -7.41
N LEU A 47 4.39 12.39 -8.47
CA LEU A 47 4.62 12.84 -9.86
C LEU A 47 3.87 14.13 -10.20
N ALA A 48 2.75 14.41 -9.54
CA ALA A 48 1.92 15.59 -9.78
C ALA A 48 2.37 16.85 -9.01
N GLU A 49 3.37 16.72 -8.13
CA GLU A 49 3.97 17.86 -7.43
C GLU A 49 4.73 18.80 -8.39
N GLU A 50 4.97 20.04 -7.95
CA GLU A 50 5.71 21.06 -8.70
C GLU A 50 6.85 21.62 -7.81
N PRO A 51 8.12 21.23 -8.04
CA PRO A 51 8.58 20.26 -9.04
C PRO A 51 8.23 18.80 -8.66
N PRO A 52 8.13 17.88 -9.65
CA PRO A 52 7.85 16.46 -9.37
C PRO A 52 8.89 15.83 -8.45
N ARG A 53 8.44 15.04 -7.46
CA ARG A 53 9.33 14.30 -6.56
C ARG A 53 9.70 12.94 -7.16
N LEU A 54 10.59 12.95 -8.16
CA LEU A 54 10.94 11.76 -8.94
C LEU A 54 11.49 10.61 -8.09
N GLU A 55 12.44 10.86 -7.19
CA GLU A 55 13.00 9.80 -6.33
C GLU A 55 11.94 9.13 -5.45
N ALA A 56 11.04 9.93 -4.88
CA ALA A 56 9.94 9.42 -4.04
C ALA A 56 8.92 8.63 -4.88
N ALA A 57 8.58 9.12 -6.07
CA ALA A 57 7.71 8.39 -6.99
C ALA A 57 8.34 7.06 -7.43
N GLN A 58 9.63 7.07 -7.78
CA GLN A 58 10.37 5.89 -8.24
C GLN A 58 10.40 4.81 -7.16
N LEU A 59 10.71 5.16 -5.91
CA LEU A 59 10.72 4.20 -4.80
C LEU A 59 9.38 3.45 -4.68
N VAL A 60 8.27 4.17 -4.80
CA VAL A 60 6.93 3.58 -4.72
C VAL A 60 6.62 2.72 -5.94
N ILE A 61 6.94 3.20 -7.14
CA ILE A 61 6.75 2.45 -8.40
C ILE A 61 7.52 1.13 -8.38
N ASP A 62 8.80 1.16 -8.00
CA ASP A 62 9.65 -0.04 -7.96
C ASP A 62 9.14 -1.05 -6.93
N THR A 63 8.71 -0.57 -5.76
CA THR A 63 8.14 -1.41 -4.70
C THR A 63 6.85 -2.09 -5.17
N VAL A 64 5.91 -1.33 -5.74
CA VAL A 64 4.63 -1.88 -6.23
C VAL A 64 4.87 -2.83 -7.40
N THR A 65 5.81 -2.54 -8.29
CA THR A 65 6.21 -3.44 -9.38
C THR A 65 6.69 -4.78 -8.84
N ALA A 66 7.55 -4.78 -7.82
CA ALA A 66 8.01 -6.00 -7.18
C ALA A 66 6.87 -6.78 -6.50
N MET A 67 5.97 -6.09 -5.79
CA MET A 67 4.81 -6.71 -5.14
C MET A 67 3.84 -7.34 -6.15
N VAL A 68 3.51 -6.63 -7.23
CA VAL A 68 2.63 -7.11 -8.30
C VAL A 68 3.27 -8.28 -9.04
N GLY A 69 4.58 -8.21 -9.31
CA GLY A 69 5.33 -9.30 -9.92
C GLY A 69 5.38 -10.57 -9.05
N ALA A 70 5.60 -10.42 -7.74
CA ALA A 70 5.64 -11.54 -6.81
C ALA A 70 4.25 -12.13 -6.51
N GLY A 71 3.22 -11.29 -6.45
CA GLY A 71 1.83 -11.71 -6.25
C GLY A 71 1.26 -12.40 -7.49
N GLY A 72 1.54 -11.88 -8.68
CA GLY A 72 1.06 -12.43 -9.94
C GLY A 72 -0.45 -12.68 -9.93
N GLU A 73 -0.86 -13.84 -10.44
CA GLU A 73 -2.27 -14.25 -10.49
C GLU A 73 -2.91 -14.49 -9.11
N ARG A 74 -2.11 -14.57 -8.03
CA ARG A 74 -2.63 -14.71 -6.65
C ARG A 74 -3.24 -13.41 -6.12
N LEU A 75 -3.02 -12.29 -6.80
CA LEU A 75 -3.68 -11.01 -6.47
C LEU A 75 -5.15 -10.98 -6.93
N GLY A 76 -5.62 -12.05 -7.59
CA GLY A 76 -7.00 -12.20 -7.99
C GLY A 76 -7.40 -11.27 -9.13
N GLU A 77 -8.67 -10.89 -9.17
CA GLU A 77 -9.29 -10.17 -10.30
C GLU A 77 -8.70 -8.78 -10.57
N HIS A 78 -7.95 -8.20 -9.62
CA HIS A 78 -7.35 -6.88 -9.76
C HIS A 78 -5.93 -6.90 -10.33
N ALA A 79 -5.33 -8.08 -10.57
CA ALA A 79 -3.94 -8.18 -11.04
C ALA A 79 -3.71 -7.39 -12.35
N ASP A 80 -4.63 -7.49 -13.31
CA ASP A 80 -4.57 -6.73 -14.56
C ASP A 80 -4.70 -5.22 -14.35
N LEU A 81 -5.57 -4.81 -13.43
CA LEU A 81 -5.75 -3.40 -13.09
C LEU A 81 -4.45 -2.80 -12.50
N TYR A 82 -3.75 -3.53 -11.64
CA TYR A 82 -2.47 -3.06 -11.09
C TYR A 82 -1.39 -2.98 -12.16
N ARG A 83 -1.31 -3.96 -13.06
CA ARG A 83 -0.38 -3.95 -14.19
C ARG A 83 -0.63 -2.75 -15.11
N GLN A 84 -1.90 -2.45 -15.40
CA GLN A 84 -2.26 -1.28 -16.19
C GLN A 84 -1.89 0.03 -15.48
N ALA A 85 -2.24 0.19 -14.20
CA ALA A 85 -1.93 1.38 -13.43
C ALA A 85 -0.41 1.62 -13.33
N LEU A 86 0.39 0.56 -13.16
CA LEU A 86 1.85 0.65 -13.19
C LEU A 86 2.37 1.13 -14.56
N ALA A 87 1.80 0.64 -15.66
CA ALA A 87 2.19 1.10 -16.99
C ALA A 87 1.91 2.61 -17.18
N GLU A 88 0.75 3.08 -16.72
CA GLU A 88 0.39 4.50 -16.73
C GLU A 88 1.36 5.35 -15.88
N LEU A 89 1.72 4.86 -14.68
CA LEU A 89 2.69 5.52 -13.79
C LEU A 89 4.10 5.57 -14.39
N HIS A 90 4.58 4.49 -15.01
CA HIS A 90 5.88 4.50 -15.69
C HIS A 90 5.93 5.54 -16.80
N GLN A 91 4.85 5.63 -17.60
CA GLN A 91 4.76 6.68 -18.63
C GLN A 91 4.71 8.08 -18.02
N ALA A 92 3.97 8.28 -16.93
CA ALA A 92 3.93 9.55 -16.22
C ALA A 92 5.30 9.93 -15.66
N TYR A 93 6.04 8.98 -15.09
CA TYR A 93 7.39 9.17 -14.60
C TYR A 93 8.33 9.64 -15.71
N VAL A 94 8.35 8.96 -16.87
CA VAL A 94 9.21 9.36 -18.01
C VAL A 94 8.86 10.77 -18.48
N ARG A 95 7.57 11.11 -18.59
CA ARG A 95 7.13 12.47 -18.96
C ARG A 95 7.62 13.52 -17.97
N ALA A 96 7.48 13.25 -16.67
CA ALA A 96 7.92 14.17 -15.62
C ALA A 96 9.45 14.33 -15.61
N ALA A 97 10.20 13.24 -15.77
CA ALA A 97 11.66 13.25 -15.81
C ALA A 97 12.25 13.91 -17.08
N SER A 98 11.49 13.94 -18.17
CA SER A 98 11.92 14.54 -19.44
C SER A 98 11.49 16.00 -19.60
N ARG A 99 10.76 16.56 -18.63
CA ARG A 99 10.29 17.95 -18.71
C ARG A 99 11.49 18.89 -18.53
N PRO A 100 11.73 19.83 -19.46
CA PRO A 100 12.78 20.82 -19.26
C PRO A 100 12.44 21.69 -18.04
N ALA A 101 13.45 21.94 -17.21
CA ALA A 101 13.38 22.78 -16.01
C ALA A 101 13.03 24.24 -16.34
#